data_AF-G8RJS6-F1
#
_entry.id   AF-G8RJS6-F1
#
_cell.length_a   1.000
_cell.length_b   1.000
_cell.length_c   1.000
_cell.angle_alpha   90.00
_cell.angle_beta   90.00
_cell.angle_gamma   90.00
#
_symmetry.space_group_name_H-M   'P 1'
#
loop_
_entity.id
_entity.type
_entity.pdbx_description
1 polymer ?
#
loop_
_entity_poly.entity_id
_entity_poly.type
_entity_poly.pdbx_seq_one_letter_code
_entity_poly.pdbx_strand_id
1 'polypeptide(L)'
;MQTLLPHPDFVVWCAAGKADTCAVTLVADLAQTIGMTTPGSQEQLAAAHELPPWLGDEALHRSHQSALSRKDPAHYGPLFPGVPDDLPYVWPAADRDRRVPLS
;
A
#
# COMPACT_ATOMS: atom_id res chain seq x y z
N MET A 1 18.22 -4.41 18.30
CA MET A 1 18.54 -4.15 16.89
C MET A 1 17.86 -5.23 16.05
N GLN A 2 16.65 -4.97 15.58
CA GLN A 2 15.93 -5.89 14.70
C GLN A 2 16.04 -5.33 13.29
N THR A 3 16.91 -5.93 12.49
CA THR A 3 16.96 -5.68 11.05
C THR A 3 15.62 -6.16 10.50
N LEU A 4 14.77 -5.24 10.03
CA LEU A 4 13.65 -5.58 9.16
C LEU A 4 14.26 -6.27 7.94
N LEU A 5 14.23 -7.61 7.94
CA LEU A 5 14.36 -8.34 6.70
C LEU A 5 13.21 -7.85 5.82
N PRO A 6 13.49 -7.42 4.58
CA PRO A 6 12.41 -7.06 3.67
C PRO A 6 11.43 -8.22 3.55
N HIS A 7 10.15 -7.92 3.29
CA HIS A 7 9.15 -8.93 2.94
C HIS A 7 9.77 -9.94 1.94
N PRO A 8 9.56 -11.27 2.10
CA PRO A 8 10.34 -12.30 1.41
C PRO A 8 10.44 -12.07 -0.10
N ASP A 9 9.38 -11.56 -0.73
CA ASP A 9 9.33 -11.28 -2.16
C ASP A 9 10.28 -10.15 -2.61
N PHE A 10 10.53 -9.15 -1.76
CA PHE A 10 11.43 -8.05 -2.06
C PHE A 10 12.90 -8.47 -1.99
N VAL A 11 13.24 -9.30 -1.00
CA VAL A 11 14.58 -9.92 -0.95
C VAL A 11 14.79 -10.76 -2.20
N VAL A 12 13.78 -11.52 -2.62
CA VAL A 12 13.83 -12.34 -3.83
C VAL A 12 14.01 -11.49 -5.10
N TRP A 13 13.35 -10.34 -5.22
CA TRP A 13 13.50 -9.42 -6.36
C TRP A 13 14.92 -8.88 -6.51
N CYS A 14 15.48 -8.31 -5.43
CA CYS A 14 16.84 -7.77 -5.44
C CYS A 14 17.88 -8.89 -5.55
N ALA A 15 17.66 -10.04 -4.91
CA ALA A 15 18.54 -11.21 -5.02
C ALA A 15 18.57 -11.79 -6.45
N ALA A 16 17.50 -11.60 -7.23
CA ALA A 16 17.48 -11.93 -8.66
C ALA A 16 18.25 -10.91 -9.54
N GLY A 17 19.00 -9.98 -8.94
CA GLY A 17 19.82 -8.97 -9.64
C GLY A 17 19.00 -7.83 -10.24
N LYS A 18 17.73 -7.68 -9.87
CA LYS A 18 16.87 -6.59 -10.32
C LYS A 18 17.05 -5.37 -9.43
N ALA A 19 17.12 -4.19 -10.05
CA ALA A 19 17.20 -2.93 -9.31
C ALA A 19 15.84 -2.57 -8.70
N ASP A 20 15.87 -1.99 -7.50
CA ASP A 20 14.77 -1.19 -6.98
C ASP A 20 14.96 0.25 -7.46
N THR A 21 14.19 0.64 -8.47
CA THR A 21 14.26 1.97 -9.06
C THR A 21 13.56 3.04 -8.22
N CYS A 22 12.78 2.65 -7.20
CA CYS A 22 11.99 3.57 -6.38
C CYS A 22 12.65 3.86 -5.02
N ALA A 23 13.51 2.96 -4.52
CA ALA A 23 14.12 3.07 -3.19
C ALA A 23 14.76 4.45 -2.91
N VAL A 24 15.55 4.96 -3.85
CA VAL A 24 16.29 6.22 -3.67
C VAL A 24 15.33 7.39 -3.50
N THR A 25 14.31 7.50 -4.36
CA THR A 25 13.33 8.58 -4.31
C THR A 25 12.44 8.48 -3.06
N LEU A 26 11.97 7.28 -2.71
CA LEU A 26 11.13 7.08 -1.52
C LEU A 26 11.86 7.44 -0.21
N VAL A 27 13.14 7.07 -0.08
CA VAL A 27 13.95 7.42 1.10
C VAL A 27 14.25 8.92 1.14
N ALA A 28 14.55 9.53 -0.01
CA ALA A 28 14.77 10.97 -0.09
C ALA A 28 13.52 11.76 0.31
N ASP A 29 12.34 11.37 -0.17
CA ASP A 29 11.07 12.01 0.15
C ASP A 29 10.72 11.86 1.64
N LEU A 30 10.91 10.66 2.22
CA LEU A 30 10.70 10.44 3.65
C LEU A 30 11.63 11.31 4.50
N ALA A 31 12.91 11.41 4.13
CA ALA A 31 13.87 12.22 4.85
C ALA A 31 13.52 13.72 4.77
N GLN A 32 13.10 14.20 3.60
CA GLN A 32 12.73 15.60 3.40
C GLN A 32 11.43 15.99 4.10
N THR A 33 10.46 15.08 4.17
CA THR A 33 9.11 15.40 4.67
C THR A 33 8.92 15.09 6.16
N ILE A 34 9.53 14.00 6.67
CA ILE A 34 9.34 13.50 8.02
C ILE A 34 10.65 13.52 8.84
N GLY A 35 11.81 13.75 8.20
CA GLY A 35 13.12 13.70 8.87
C GLY A 35 13.58 12.27 9.21
N MET A 36 13.02 11.26 8.54
CA MET A 36 13.32 9.85 8.75
C MET A 36 13.88 9.21 7.49
N THR A 37 14.83 8.29 7.62
CA THR A 37 15.38 7.54 6.48
C THR A 37 14.83 6.12 6.36
N THR A 38 14.12 5.65 7.39
CA THR A 38 13.53 4.31 7.45
C THR A 38 12.12 4.40 8.00
N PRO A 39 11.11 3.77 7.36
CA PRO A 39 9.76 3.72 7.92
C PRO A 39 9.71 2.82 9.16
N GLY A 40 8.74 3.07 10.05
CA GLY A 40 8.42 2.15 11.15
C GLY A 40 7.86 0.82 10.62
N SER A 41 7.95 -0.24 11.43
CA SER A 41 7.26 -1.49 11.12
C SER A 41 5.75 -1.29 11.14
N GLN A 42 5.01 -2.17 10.45
CA GLN A 42 3.55 -2.10 10.47
C GLN A 42 2.97 -2.20 11.89
N GLU A 43 3.58 -3.03 12.77
CA GLU A 43 3.18 -3.12 14.18
C GLU A 43 3.43 -1.82 14.95
N GLN A 44 4.57 -1.17 14.73
CA GLN A 44 4.89 0.12 15.36
C GLN A 44 3.93 1.21 14.90
N LEU A 45 3.63 1.25 13.60
CA LEU A 45 2.65 2.19 13.03
C LEU A 45 1.23 1.88 13.54
N ALA A 46 0.86 0.61 13.70
CA ALA A 46 -0.42 0.21 14.28
C ALA A 46 -0.56 0.71 15.72
N ALA A 47 0.45 0.46 16.56
CA ALA A 47 0.48 0.89 17.95
C ALA A 47 0.45 2.43 18.09
N ALA A 48 0.98 3.15 17.10
CA ALA A 48 0.95 4.60 17.04
C ALA A 48 -0.29 5.17 16.31
N HIS A 49 -1.26 4.32 15.93
CA HIS A 49 -2.44 4.70 15.14
C HIS A 49 -2.09 5.44 13.84
N GLU A 50 -0.98 5.07 13.21
CA GLU A 50 -0.45 5.64 11.96
C GLU A 50 -0.67 4.76 10.73
N LEU A 51 -1.46 3.69 10.86
CA LEU A 51 -1.92 2.94 9.70
C LEU A 51 -2.99 3.73 8.95
N PRO A 52 -3.01 3.65 7.61
CA PRO A 52 -4.00 4.35 6.82
C PRO A 52 -5.42 3.81 7.08
N PRO A 53 -6.45 4.67 6.96
CA PRO A 53 -7.82 4.34 7.35
C PRO A 53 -8.47 3.30 6.43
N TRP A 54 -7.94 3.13 5.22
CA TRP A 54 -8.40 2.11 4.27
C TRP A 54 -7.91 0.71 4.60
N LEU A 55 -6.91 0.54 5.49
CA LEU A 55 -6.35 -0.77 5.77
C LEU A 55 -7.36 -1.60 6.58
N GLY A 56 -7.92 -2.61 5.93
CA GLY A 56 -8.98 -3.46 6.52
C GLY A 56 -10.40 -3.03 6.18
N ASP A 57 -10.59 -1.95 5.39
CA ASP A 57 -11.91 -1.51 4.94
C ASP A 57 -12.46 -2.45 3.85
N GLU A 58 -13.46 -3.26 4.21
CA GLU A 58 -14.08 -4.21 3.30
C GLU A 58 -14.78 -3.54 2.11
N ALA A 59 -15.40 -2.36 2.31
CA ALA A 59 -16.09 -1.67 1.22
C ALA A 59 -15.09 -1.20 0.16
N LEU A 60 -13.95 -0.65 0.58
CA LEU A 60 -12.85 -0.32 -0.34
C LEU A 60 -12.35 -1.58 -1.06
N HIS A 61 -12.03 -2.65 -0.33
CA HIS A 61 -11.48 -3.87 -0.92
C HIS A 61 -12.43 -4.51 -1.95
N ARG A 62 -13.72 -4.64 -1.60
CA ARG A 62 -14.74 -5.21 -2.51
C ARG A 62 -14.95 -4.34 -3.75
N SER A 63 -14.99 -3.02 -3.58
CA SER A 63 -15.14 -2.11 -4.71
C SER A 63 -13.94 -2.17 -5.68
N HIS A 64 -12.73 -2.38 -5.14
CA HIS A 64 -11.53 -2.55 -5.96
C HIS A 64 -11.52 -3.90 -6.67
N GLN A 65 -11.88 -4.99 -5.98
CA GLN A 65 -12.04 -6.32 -6.59
C GLN A 65 -13.07 -6.28 -7.73
N SER A 66 -14.20 -5.61 -7.53
CA SER A 66 -15.21 -5.37 -8.56
C SER A 66 -14.63 -4.64 -9.78
N ALA A 67 -13.84 -3.59 -9.56
CA ALA A 67 -13.17 -2.86 -10.64
C ALA A 67 -12.13 -3.70 -11.39
N LEU A 68 -11.39 -4.56 -10.70
CA LEU A 68 -10.46 -5.52 -11.32
C LEU A 68 -11.21 -6.54 -12.17
N SER A 69 -12.31 -7.10 -11.65
CA SER A 69 -13.19 -8.01 -12.40
C SER A 69 -13.73 -7.39 -13.67
N ARG A 70 -14.07 -6.09 -13.69
CA ARG A 70 -14.43 -5.39 -14.94
C ARG A 70 -13.26 -5.25 -15.91
N LYS A 71 -12.04 -5.05 -15.39
CA LYS A 71 -10.84 -4.82 -16.20
C LYS A 71 -10.41 -6.08 -16.94
N ASP A 72 -10.47 -7.23 -16.28
CA ASP A 72 -10.19 -8.54 -16.87
C ASP A 72 -11.03 -9.63 -16.18
N PRO A 73 -12.26 -9.89 -16.68
CA PRO A 73 -13.16 -10.85 -16.06
C PRO A 73 -12.61 -12.28 -16.03
N ALA A 74 -11.87 -12.68 -17.07
CA ALA A 74 -11.33 -14.03 -17.18
C ALA A 74 -10.22 -14.28 -16.15
N HIS A 75 -9.40 -13.27 -15.89
CA HIS A 75 -8.33 -13.37 -14.89
C HIS A 75 -8.86 -13.21 -13.45
N TYR A 76 -9.66 -12.17 -13.19
CA TYR A 76 -10.04 -11.79 -11.82
C TYR A 76 -11.32 -12.47 -11.32
N GLY A 77 -12.24 -12.86 -12.21
CA GLY A 77 -13.50 -13.53 -11.82
C GLY A 77 -13.28 -14.76 -10.93
N PRO A 78 -12.36 -15.69 -11.29
CA PRO A 78 -12.04 -16.84 -10.44
C PRO A 78 -11.39 -16.48 -9.10
N LEU A 79 -10.71 -15.32 -9.01
CA LEU A 79 -10.01 -14.87 -7.80
C LEU A 79 -10.95 -14.23 -6.78
N PHE A 80 -12.09 -13.68 -7.23
CA PHE A 80 -13.04 -12.93 -6.39
C PHE A 80 -14.46 -13.51 -6.46
N PRO A 81 -14.66 -14.79 -6.11
CA PRO A 81 -15.99 -15.39 -6.12
C PRO A 81 -16.92 -14.64 -5.15
N GLY A 82 -18.11 -14.26 -5.63
CA GLY A 82 -19.12 -13.57 -4.80
C GLY A 82 -18.93 -12.05 -4.67
N VAL A 83 -18.04 -11.45 -5.46
CA VAL A 83 -17.95 -9.99 -5.62
C VAL A 83 -18.65 -9.61 -6.93
N PRO A 84 -19.76 -8.85 -6.88
CA PRO A 84 -20.39 -8.30 -8.08
C PRO A 84 -19.40 -7.44 -8.86
N ASP A 85 -19.46 -7.47 -10.19
CA ASP A 85 -18.58 -6.71 -11.08
C ASP A 85 -19.11 -5.29 -11.36
N ASP A 86 -20.17 -4.84 -10.70
CA ASP A 86 -20.82 -3.55 -10.92
C ASP A 86 -20.81 -2.62 -9.68
N LEU A 87 -20.05 -2.97 -8.63
CA LEU A 87 -19.97 -2.17 -7.42
C LEU A 87 -19.37 -0.78 -7.71
N PRO A 88 -19.92 0.30 -7.11
CA PRO A 88 -19.36 1.64 -7.20
C PRO A 88 -17.98 1.66 -6.54
N TYR A 89 -17.02 2.36 -7.16
CA TYR A 89 -15.66 2.45 -6.64
C TYR A 89 -15.62 3.33 -5.38
N VAL A 90 -15.03 2.82 -4.31
CA VAL A 90 -14.92 3.50 -3.02
C VAL A 90 -13.46 3.84 -2.75
N TRP A 91 -13.21 5.10 -2.40
CA TRP A 91 -11.94 5.58 -1.90
C TRP A 91 -12.19 6.49 -0.69
N PRO A 92 -11.69 6.16 0.51
CA PRO A 92 -11.96 6.97 1.68
C PRO A 92 -11.20 8.29 1.62
N ALA A 93 -11.73 9.28 2.33
CA ALA A 93 -11.01 10.52 2.56
C ALA A 93 -9.73 10.24 3.38
N ALA A 94 -8.73 11.11 3.20
CA ALA A 94 -7.59 11.11 4.12
C ALA A 94 -8.08 11.42 5.54
N ASP A 95 -7.58 10.67 6.52
CA ASP A 95 -7.84 10.86 7.95
C ASP A 95 -6.86 11.84 8.60
N ARG A 96 -5.92 12.37 7.81
CA ARG A 96 -4.80 13.18 8.25
C ARG A 96 -4.57 14.34 7.30
N ASP A 97 -4.31 15.51 7.88
CA ASP A 97 -3.82 16.65 7.12
C ASP A 97 -2.40 16.41 6.61
N ARG A 98 -2.09 17.03 5.48
CA ARG A 98 -0.74 16.96 4.90
C ARG A 98 0.23 17.66 5.84
N ARG A 99 1.25 16.93 6.32
CA ARG A 99 2.28 17.47 7.24
C ARG A 99 3.15 18.55 6.59
N VAL A 100 3.28 18.54 5.26
CA VAL A 100 3.97 19.57 4.48
C VAL A 100 2.95 20.25 3.56
N PRO A 101 2.89 21.59 3.44
CA PRO A 101 1.95 22.26 2.52
C PRO A 101 2.22 21.92 1.05
N LEU A 102 1.19 21.96 0.19
CA LEU A 102 1.38 21.98 -1.27
C LEU A 102 1.98 23.34 -1.64
N SER A 103 3.15 23.33 -2.29
CA SER A 103 3.78 24.50 -2.89
C SER A 103 3.07 24.90 -4.18
#